data_AF-A0A1N6R5Y5-F1
#
_entry.id   AF-A0A1N6R5Y5-F1
#
_cell.length_a   1.000
_cell.length_b   1.000
_cell.length_c   1.000
_cell.angle_alpha   90.00
_cell.angle_beta   90.00
_cell.angle_gamma   90.00
#
_symmetry.space_group_name_H-M   'P 1'
#
loop_
_entity.id
_entity.type
_entity.pdbx_description
1 polymer ?
#
loop_
_entity_poly.entity_id
_entity_poly.type
_entity_poly.pdbx_seq_one_letter_code
_entity_poly.pdbx_strand_id
1 'polypeptide(L)'
;MLDPKYVRANPDEVAALLKKKGYDFPVEQFVELDNQRKTIQTETENLQNERNTRSKGIGKAKAAGEDIQPLLAEVQNLGDQLDAAKERLNEVQAQLDDLLLGVPNIPHESVPEGADEDDNVEVRTWGTPAQFDFEALDHVALGEKNGELDFETAAKLTGSRFAVMKGKMARLHRALTQMMLDTHVSEHGYEEIYVPYMVNADSLQGTGQLPKFEEDLFRVPFGERDYYLIPTAEVPVTNTVRDEIVDAAHLPLQYTCHTPCFRSEAGASGRDTRGMIRQHQFDKVEMVQVVEPSKSWDALEALTGHAEAILKKLELPYRVVTLCGGDLGFSAAKTYDIEVWLPGQGKFREISSCSNMGDFQARRMKARWRNPETGKPELVHTLNGSGLAVGRTLVAVLENYQTADGTVRVPEALQPYMGGITEL
;
A
#
# COMPACT_ATOMS: atom_id res chain seq x y z
N MET A 1 2.19 -10.38 3.36
CA MET A 1 3.11 -11.52 3.48
C MET A 1 2.49 -12.70 2.76
N LEU A 2 3.31 -13.60 2.21
CA LEU A 2 2.85 -14.82 1.56
C LEU A 2 2.33 -15.84 2.58
N ASP A 3 1.57 -16.85 2.14
CA ASP A 3 1.14 -17.95 3.03
C ASP A 3 2.36 -18.78 3.48
N PRO A 4 2.71 -18.80 4.79
CA PRO A 4 3.84 -19.57 5.28
C PRO A 4 3.73 -21.07 5.01
N LYS A 5 2.52 -21.62 4.86
CA LYS A 5 2.34 -23.03 4.51
C LYS A 5 2.73 -23.29 3.06
N TYR A 6 2.28 -22.43 2.15
CA TYR A 6 2.62 -22.52 0.74
C TYR A 6 4.12 -22.33 0.51
N VAL A 7 4.74 -21.33 1.15
CA VAL A 7 6.20 -21.09 1.01
C VAL A 7 7.02 -22.28 1.54
N ARG A 8 6.61 -22.92 2.65
CA ARG A 8 7.27 -24.13 3.16
C ARG A 8 7.12 -25.34 2.24
N ALA A 9 5.96 -25.49 1.60
CA ALA A 9 5.69 -26.61 0.72
C ALA A 9 6.39 -26.46 -0.65
N ASN A 10 6.50 -25.23 -1.15
CA ASN A 10 6.93 -24.95 -2.52
C ASN A 10 7.96 -23.79 -2.59
N PRO A 11 9.09 -23.84 -1.87
CA PRO A 11 10.04 -22.71 -1.81
C PRO A 11 10.66 -22.38 -3.18
N ASP A 12 10.95 -23.40 -4.00
CA ASP A 12 11.52 -23.21 -5.35
C ASP A 12 10.52 -22.59 -6.33
N GLU A 13 9.24 -22.97 -6.22
CA GLU A 13 8.16 -22.39 -7.02
C GLU A 13 7.97 -20.91 -6.67
N VAL A 14 7.94 -20.58 -5.38
CA VAL A 14 7.86 -19.20 -4.90
C VAL A 14 9.05 -18.39 -5.42
N ALA A 15 10.25 -18.94 -5.38
CA ALA A 15 11.43 -18.27 -5.93
C ALA A 15 11.29 -17.99 -7.43
N ALA A 16 10.83 -18.98 -8.21
CA ALA A 16 10.62 -18.82 -9.65
C ALA A 16 9.56 -17.75 -9.97
N LEU A 17 8.45 -17.70 -9.22
CA LEU A 17 7.40 -16.69 -9.40
C LEU A 17 7.88 -15.28 -9.04
N LEU A 18 8.69 -15.14 -7.99
CA LEU A 18 9.19 -13.84 -7.52
C LEU A 18 10.30 -13.27 -8.40
N LYS A 19 10.99 -14.08 -9.21
CA LYS A 19 11.94 -13.61 -10.22
C LYS A 19 11.31 -12.63 -11.20
N LYS A 20 10.01 -12.74 -11.46
CA LYS A 20 9.25 -11.78 -12.27
C LYS A 20 9.31 -10.35 -11.73
N LYS A 21 9.38 -10.18 -10.40
CA LYS A 21 9.60 -8.87 -9.74
C LYS A 21 11.08 -8.50 -9.59
N GLY A 22 11.98 -9.22 -10.24
CA GLY A 22 13.42 -9.10 -10.00
C GLY A 22 13.83 -9.46 -8.57
N TYR A 23 13.01 -10.21 -7.83
CA TYR A 23 13.30 -10.56 -6.43
C TYR A 23 13.89 -11.97 -6.33
N ASP A 24 15.08 -12.03 -5.74
CA ASP A 24 15.81 -13.27 -5.48
C ASP A 24 15.43 -13.83 -4.11
N PHE A 25 14.45 -14.73 -4.08
CA PHE A 25 14.05 -15.38 -2.82
C PHE A 25 15.19 -16.27 -2.28
N PRO A 26 15.62 -16.10 -1.02
CA PRO A 26 16.75 -16.83 -0.45
C PRO A 26 16.34 -18.24 -0.01
N VAL A 27 16.10 -19.13 -0.98
CA VAL A 27 15.62 -20.51 -0.77
C VAL A 27 16.48 -21.25 0.25
N GLU A 28 17.81 -21.23 0.09
CA GLU A 28 18.73 -21.98 0.97
C GLU A 28 18.63 -21.52 2.43
N GLN A 29 18.65 -20.20 2.65
CA GLN A 29 18.50 -19.61 3.99
C GLN A 29 17.15 -19.96 4.60
N PHE A 30 16.06 -19.87 3.83
CA PHE A 30 14.73 -20.20 4.30
C PHE A 30 14.60 -21.68 4.69
N VAL A 31 15.11 -22.59 3.85
CA VAL A 31 15.09 -24.04 4.09
C VAL A 31 15.91 -24.39 5.33
N GLU A 32 17.09 -23.78 5.49
CA GLU A 32 17.93 -23.97 6.68
C GLU A 32 17.19 -23.56 7.96
N LEU A 33 16.60 -22.36 7.97
CA LEU A 33 15.82 -21.88 9.12
C LEU A 33 14.60 -22.76 9.41
N ASP A 34 13.86 -23.20 8.39
CA ASP A 34 12.70 -24.08 8.61
C ASP A 34 13.10 -25.48 9.09
N ASN A 35 14.26 -26.01 8.66
CA ASN A 35 14.81 -27.27 9.17
C ASN A 35 15.25 -27.16 10.63
N GLN A 36 15.92 -26.06 11.00
CA GLN A 36 16.24 -25.76 12.40
C GLN A 36 14.97 -25.67 13.25
N ARG A 37 13.96 -24.92 12.79
CA ARG A 37 12.65 -24.81 13.43
C ARG A 37 11.99 -26.18 13.64
N LYS A 38 11.96 -27.05 12.62
CA LYS A 38 11.39 -28.42 12.73
C LYS A 38 12.13 -29.27 13.76
N THR A 39 13.46 -29.18 13.78
CA THR A 39 14.31 -29.93 14.71
C THR A 39 14.04 -29.49 16.15
N ILE A 40 14.08 -28.18 16.41
CA ILE A 40 13.83 -27.62 17.74
C ILE A 40 12.37 -27.86 18.17
N GLN A 41 11.41 -27.80 17.25
CA GLN A 41 10.02 -28.13 17.56
C GLN A 41 9.88 -29.58 18.03
N THR A 42 10.50 -30.53 17.33
CA THR A 42 10.48 -31.95 17.72
C THR A 42 11.17 -32.16 19.09
N GLU A 43 12.30 -31.49 19.33
CA GLU A 43 12.99 -31.48 20.62
C GLU A 43 12.07 -30.97 21.74
N THR A 44 11.39 -29.84 21.51
CA THR A 44 10.45 -29.22 22.44
C THR A 44 9.29 -30.16 22.77
N GLU A 45 8.69 -30.81 21.78
CA GLU A 45 7.60 -31.76 21.94
C GLU A 45 8.04 -33.01 22.75
N ASN A 46 9.26 -33.51 22.48
CA ASN A 46 9.84 -34.63 23.22
C ASN A 46 10.12 -34.29 24.70
N LEU A 47 10.78 -33.16 24.96
CA LEU A 47 11.05 -32.67 26.32
C LEU A 47 9.75 -32.43 27.09
N GLN A 48 8.74 -31.86 26.42
CA GLN A 48 7.42 -31.63 27.00
C GLN A 48 6.72 -32.94 27.39
N ASN A 49 6.82 -33.97 26.54
CA ASN A 49 6.26 -35.29 26.83
C ASN A 49 7.03 -36.01 27.95
N GLU A 50 8.35 -35.96 27.94
CA GLU A 50 9.19 -36.59 28.97
C GLU A 50 8.94 -35.94 30.34
N ARG A 51 8.98 -34.61 30.43
CA ARG A 51 8.67 -33.87 31.66
C ARG A 51 7.31 -34.26 32.23
N ASN A 52 6.28 -34.34 31.38
CA ASN A 52 4.93 -34.73 31.79
C ASN A 52 4.87 -36.18 32.29
N THR A 53 5.61 -37.08 31.66
CA THR A 53 5.70 -38.49 32.06
C THR A 53 6.41 -38.65 33.41
N ARG A 54 7.57 -38.01 33.58
CA ARG A 54 8.35 -38.01 34.84
C ARG A 54 7.57 -37.37 35.99
N SER A 55 6.83 -36.29 35.72
CA SER A 55 5.96 -35.62 36.70
C SER A 55 4.86 -36.55 37.23
N LYS A 56 4.26 -37.39 36.37
CA LYS A 56 3.29 -38.43 36.80
C LYS A 56 3.95 -39.51 37.66
N GLY A 57 5.24 -39.81 37.41
CA GLY A 57 6.05 -40.74 38.20
C GLY A 57 6.24 -40.29 39.66
N ILE A 58 6.42 -38.98 39.90
CA ILE A 58 6.54 -38.40 41.25
C ILE A 58 5.31 -38.73 42.11
N GLY A 59 4.11 -38.59 41.56
CA GLY A 59 2.87 -38.91 42.27
C GLY A 59 2.79 -40.37 42.71
N LYS A 60 3.28 -41.30 41.87
CA LYS A 60 3.34 -42.73 42.17
C LYS A 60 4.40 -43.05 43.24
N ALA A 61 5.61 -42.53 43.09
CA ALA A 61 6.71 -42.72 44.05
C ALA A 61 6.35 -42.15 45.44
N LYS A 62 5.71 -40.97 45.48
CA LYS A 62 5.20 -40.37 46.72
C LYS A 62 4.13 -41.23 47.40
N ALA A 63 3.23 -41.85 46.63
CA ALA A 63 2.21 -42.75 47.16
C ALA A 63 2.80 -44.09 47.65
N ALA A 64 3.92 -44.53 47.07
CA ALA A 64 4.65 -45.73 47.47
C ALA A 64 5.62 -45.51 48.66
N GLY A 65 5.82 -44.25 49.10
CA GLY A 65 6.75 -43.90 50.17
C GLY A 65 8.22 -43.91 49.76
N GLU A 66 8.51 -43.83 48.45
CA GLU A 66 9.85 -43.79 47.88
C GLU A 66 10.47 -42.37 47.96
N ASP A 67 11.80 -42.28 47.85
CA ASP A 67 12.48 -40.97 47.77
C ASP A 67 12.20 -40.29 46.42
N ILE A 68 11.55 -39.13 46.49
CA ILE A 68 11.15 -38.35 45.32
C ILE A 68 12.18 -37.28 44.93
N GLN A 69 13.22 -37.04 45.73
CA GLN A 69 14.22 -36.00 45.44
C GLN A 69 14.92 -36.18 44.08
N PRO A 70 15.33 -37.40 43.67
CA PRO A 70 15.91 -37.60 42.34
C PRO A 70 14.94 -37.27 41.21
N LEU A 71 13.66 -37.64 41.35
CA LEU A 71 12.63 -37.37 40.35
C LEU A 71 12.28 -35.88 40.26
N LEU A 72 12.29 -35.17 41.39
CA LEU A 72 12.09 -33.72 41.42
C LEU A 72 13.22 -32.99 40.69
N ALA A 73 14.48 -33.40 40.94
CA ALA A 73 15.65 -32.84 40.26
C ALA A 73 15.63 -33.13 38.74
N GLU A 74 15.23 -34.33 38.33
CA GLU A 74 15.08 -34.70 36.91
C GLU A 74 14.00 -33.85 36.23
N VAL A 75 12.83 -33.67 36.85
CA VAL A 75 11.75 -32.83 36.31
C VAL A 75 12.14 -31.36 36.22
N GLN A 76 12.89 -30.85 37.21
CA GLN A 76 13.39 -29.48 37.18
C GLN A 76 14.36 -29.29 36.01
N ASN A 77 15.33 -30.19 35.83
CA ASN A 77 16.27 -30.13 34.71
C ASN A 77 15.57 -30.21 33.35
N LEU A 78 14.58 -31.09 33.19
CA LEU A 78 13.73 -31.14 31.99
C LEU A 78 12.91 -29.85 31.78
N GLY A 79 12.54 -29.17 32.87
CA GLY A 79 11.93 -27.84 32.82
C GLY A 79 12.87 -26.81 32.22
N ASP A 80 14.10 -26.73 32.75
CA ASP A 80 15.12 -25.79 32.28
C ASP A 80 15.48 -26.05 30.80
N GLN A 81 15.64 -27.31 30.40
CA GLN A 81 15.89 -27.68 29.00
C GLN A 81 14.72 -27.32 28.08
N LEU A 82 13.49 -27.57 28.51
CA LEU A 82 12.29 -27.24 27.74
C LEU A 82 12.14 -25.73 27.54
N ASP A 83 12.42 -24.93 28.57
CA ASP A 83 12.32 -23.48 28.47
C ASP A 83 13.42 -22.92 27.55
N ALA A 84 14.65 -23.45 27.62
CA ALA A 84 15.71 -23.12 26.66
C ALA A 84 15.37 -23.56 25.21
N ALA A 85 14.69 -24.70 25.02
CA ALA A 85 14.24 -25.13 23.69
C ALA A 85 13.15 -24.22 23.12
N LYS A 86 12.21 -23.74 23.96
CA LYS A 86 11.19 -22.76 23.55
C LYS A 86 11.79 -21.42 23.18
N GLU A 87 12.79 -20.93 23.92
CA GLU A 87 13.50 -19.70 23.59
C GLU A 87 14.15 -19.82 22.21
N ARG A 88 14.92 -20.87 21.96
CA ARG A 88 15.49 -21.16 20.63
C ARG A 88 14.42 -21.26 19.53
N LEU A 89 13.27 -21.87 19.83
CA LEU A 89 12.17 -21.98 18.87
C LEU A 89 11.57 -20.61 18.54
N ASN A 90 11.42 -19.74 19.54
CA ASN A 90 10.93 -18.37 19.34
C ASN A 90 11.92 -17.55 18.52
N GLU A 91 13.22 -17.68 18.79
CA GLU A 91 14.28 -16.98 18.05
C GLU A 91 14.29 -17.38 16.57
N VAL A 92 14.27 -18.68 16.25
CA VAL A 92 14.25 -19.14 14.85
C VAL A 92 12.93 -18.78 14.16
N GLN A 93 11.81 -18.76 14.88
CA GLN A 93 10.53 -18.32 14.34
C GLN A 93 10.54 -16.82 14.02
N ALA A 94 11.13 -15.99 14.89
CA ALA A 94 11.29 -14.55 14.63
C ALA A 94 12.16 -14.30 13.39
N GLN A 95 13.27 -15.04 13.23
CA GLN A 95 14.11 -14.93 12.02
C GLN A 95 13.36 -15.31 10.74
N LEU A 96 12.52 -16.35 10.79
CA LEU A 96 11.66 -16.72 9.67
C LEU A 96 10.62 -15.64 9.37
N ASP A 97 9.99 -15.08 10.40
CA ASP A 97 8.98 -14.05 10.25
C ASP A 97 9.60 -12.77 9.65
N ASP A 98 10.78 -12.34 10.13
CA ASP A 98 11.52 -11.20 9.59
C ASP A 98 11.90 -11.41 8.13
N LEU A 99 12.39 -12.60 7.77
CA LEU A 99 12.70 -12.96 6.38
C LEU A 99 11.44 -12.83 5.51
N LEU A 100 10.32 -13.44 5.93
CA LEU A 100 9.06 -13.43 5.17
C LEU A 100 8.38 -12.06 5.11
N LEU A 101 8.62 -11.18 6.09
CA LEU A 101 8.18 -9.78 6.05
C LEU A 101 8.94 -8.97 5.00
N GLY A 102 10.15 -9.38 4.61
CA GLY A 102 10.93 -8.79 3.52
C GLY A 102 10.56 -9.28 2.12
N VAL A 103 9.69 -10.30 2.00
CA VAL A 103 9.31 -10.91 0.72
C VAL A 103 8.13 -10.17 0.08
N PRO A 104 8.23 -9.74 -1.19
CA PRO A 104 7.13 -9.10 -1.90
C PRO A 104 5.99 -10.07 -2.20
N ASN A 105 4.86 -9.53 -2.63
CA ASN A 105 3.74 -10.34 -3.09
C ASN A 105 4.07 -11.05 -4.41
N ILE A 106 3.46 -12.22 -4.62
CA ILE A 106 3.54 -12.99 -5.86
C ILE A 106 2.71 -12.26 -6.93
N PRO A 107 3.30 -11.93 -8.11
CA PRO A 107 2.53 -11.39 -9.22
C PRO A 107 1.44 -12.36 -9.69
N HIS A 108 0.30 -11.82 -10.07
CA HIS A 108 -0.73 -12.57 -10.78
C HIS A 108 -0.18 -13.07 -12.13
N GLU A 109 -0.62 -14.24 -12.58
CA GLU A 109 -0.16 -14.86 -13.83
C GLU A 109 -0.34 -13.95 -15.06
N SER A 110 -1.33 -13.05 -15.03
CA SER A 110 -1.62 -12.10 -16.12
C SER A 110 -0.68 -10.88 -16.17
N VAL A 111 0.19 -10.69 -15.17
CA VAL A 111 1.17 -9.58 -15.18
C VAL A 111 2.19 -9.87 -16.29
N PRO A 112 2.57 -8.91 -17.15
CA PRO A 112 3.61 -9.15 -18.15
C PRO A 112 5.00 -9.27 -17.50
N GLU A 113 5.89 -10.03 -18.14
CA GLU A 113 7.33 -9.93 -17.81
C GLU A 113 7.86 -8.56 -18.22
N GLY A 114 8.86 -8.06 -17.50
CA GLY A 114 9.53 -6.78 -17.80
C GLY A 114 10.47 -6.38 -16.67
N ALA A 115 11.48 -5.59 -16.98
CA ALA A 115 12.52 -5.17 -16.04
C ALA A 115 12.20 -3.85 -15.34
N ASP A 116 11.52 -2.93 -16.02
CA ASP A 116 11.26 -1.57 -15.53
C ASP A 116 10.03 -0.93 -16.22
N GLU A 117 9.84 0.37 -16.00
CA GLU A 117 8.70 1.16 -16.48
C GLU A 117 8.58 1.19 -18.03
N ASP A 118 9.68 0.97 -18.77
CA ASP A 118 9.68 1.00 -20.25
C ASP A 118 9.06 -0.29 -20.84
N ASP A 119 9.02 -1.38 -20.07
CA ASP A 119 8.41 -2.66 -20.47
C ASP A 119 6.91 -2.75 -20.14
N ASN A 120 6.34 -1.70 -19.54
CA ASN A 120 4.93 -1.66 -19.19
C ASN A 120 4.03 -1.67 -20.43
N VAL A 121 2.87 -2.32 -20.34
CA VAL A 121 2.01 -2.58 -21.51
C VAL A 121 0.78 -1.68 -21.49
N GLU A 122 0.61 -0.87 -22.53
CA GLU A 122 -0.60 -0.07 -22.73
C GLU A 122 -1.82 -0.98 -22.98
N VAL A 123 -2.89 -0.73 -22.22
CA VAL A 123 -4.12 -1.54 -22.24
C VAL A 123 -5.23 -0.82 -22.99
N ARG A 124 -5.36 0.49 -22.77
CA ARG A 124 -6.38 1.34 -23.39
C ARG A 124 -6.01 2.82 -23.29
N THR A 125 -6.59 3.62 -24.16
CA THR A 125 -6.46 5.09 -24.16
C THR A 125 -7.83 5.74 -24.18
N TRP A 126 -7.91 6.98 -23.71
CA TRP A 126 -9.12 7.80 -23.77
C TRP A 126 -8.80 9.27 -24.01
N GLY A 127 -9.65 9.94 -24.78
CA GLY A 127 -9.46 11.33 -25.17
C GLY A 127 -8.45 11.50 -26.31
N THR A 128 -8.21 12.74 -26.70
CA THR A 128 -7.17 13.10 -27.68
C THR A 128 -6.34 14.22 -27.09
N PRO A 129 -5.01 14.06 -26.94
CA PRO A 129 -4.11 15.14 -26.52
C PRO A 129 -4.39 16.45 -27.25
N ALA A 130 -4.53 17.54 -26.48
CA ALA A 130 -4.80 18.85 -27.04
C ALA A 130 -3.68 19.29 -28.00
N GLN A 131 -4.08 19.84 -29.15
CA GLN A 131 -3.16 20.48 -30.09
C GLN A 131 -3.28 22.00 -29.92
N PHE A 132 -2.19 22.64 -29.50
CA PHE A 132 -2.12 24.08 -29.35
C PHE A 132 -1.54 24.72 -30.61
N ASP A 133 -2.08 25.87 -31.00
CA ASP A 133 -1.53 26.76 -32.03
C ASP A 133 -0.50 27.75 -31.46
N PHE A 134 -0.13 27.57 -30.18
CA PHE A 134 0.91 28.28 -29.44
C PHE A 134 1.80 27.31 -28.67
N GLU A 135 2.94 27.79 -28.17
CA GLU A 135 3.84 27.00 -27.33
C GLU A 135 3.21 26.77 -25.95
N ALA A 136 2.94 25.51 -25.61
CA ALA A 136 2.35 25.13 -24.34
C ALA A 136 3.31 25.45 -23.18
N LEU A 137 2.82 26.19 -22.20
CA LEU A 137 3.53 26.47 -20.95
C LEU A 137 3.39 25.28 -19.99
N ASP A 138 4.39 25.07 -19.14
CA ASP A 138 4.29 24.15 -18.02
C ASP A 138 3.46 24.77 -16.87
N HIS A 139 2.99 23.92 -15.96
CA HIS A 139 2.21 24.36 -14.80
C HIS A 139 2.96 25.34 -13.88
N VAL A 140 4.30 25.37 -13.90
CA VAL A 140 5.09 26.30 -13.09
C VAL A 140 5.01 27.69 -13.69
N ALA A 141 5.26 27.85 -14.98
CA ALA A 141 5.14 29.11 -15.70
C ALA A 141 3.71 29.67 -15.60
N LEU A 142 2.69 28.81 -15.70
CA LEU A 142 1.28 29.19 -15.52
C LEU A 142 0.99 29.66 -14.09
N GLY A 143 1.47 28.93 -13.07
CA GLY A 143 1.21 29.24 -11.66
C GLY A 143 1.99 30.45 -11.13
N GLU A 144 3.20 30.68 -11.61
CA GLU A 144 4.06 31.80 -11.23
C GLU A 144 3.54 33.13 -11.77
N LYS A 145 2.90 33.15 -12.94
CA LYS A 145 2.40 34.36 -13.60
C LYS A 145 1.46 35.19 -12.73
N ASN A 146 0.62 34.52 -11.92
CA ASN A 146 -0.32 35.17 -11.00
C ASN A 146 0.18 35.14 -9.54
N GLY A 147 1.39 34.60 -9.28
CA GLY A 147 1.96 34.45 -7.94
C GLY A 147 1.16 33.52 -7.02
N GLU A 148 0.29 32.69 -7.59
CA GLU A 148 -0.63 31.81 -6.85
C GLU A 148 -0.05 30.42 -6.61
N LEU A 149 1.00 30.02 -7.35
CA LEU A 149 1.83 28.86 -7.06
C LEU A 149 3.24 29.32 -6.69
N ASP A 150 3.58 29.19 -5.40
CA ASP A 150 4.73 29.85 -4.79
C ASP A 150 5.68 28.82 -4.14
N PHE A 151 6.68 28.42 -4.92
CA PHE A 151 7.72 27.48 -4.50
C PHE A 151 8.80 28.15 -3.64
N GLU A 152 9.06 29.45 -3.84
CA GLU A 152 10.06 30.19 -3.07
C GLU A 152 9.64 30.32 -1.60
N THR A 153 8.38 30.69 -1.36
CA THR A 153 7.82 30.74 -0.01
C THR A 153 7.79 29.35 0.61
N ALA A 154 7.45 28.30 -0.14
CA ALA A 154 7.49 26.93 0.36
C ALA A 154 8.91 26.49 0.78
N ALA A 155 9.92 26.82 -0.03
CA ALA A 155 11.32 26.56 0.28
C ALA A 155 11.79 27.29 1.54
N LYS A 156 11.33 28.54 1.73
CA LYS A 156 11.59 29.31 2.95
C LYS A 156 10.92 28.71 4.19
N LEU A 157 9.71 28.15 4.06
CA LEU A 157 8.96 27.59 5.19
C LEU A 157 9.44 26.20 5.60
N THR A 158 9.85 25.37 4.64
CA THR A 158 10.09 23.95 4.88
C THR A 158 11.34 23.43 4.17
N GLY A 159 11.49 23.70 2.88
CA GLY A 159 12.59 23.19 2.06
C GLY A 159 12.15 22.90 0.62
N SER A 160 13.01 22.21 -0.15
CA SER A 160 12.65 21.79 -1.52
C SER A 160 11.48 20.80 -1.52
N ARG A 161 10.82 20.64 -2.68
CA ARG A 161 9.69 19.71 -2.90
C ARG A 161 8.45 19.98 -2.03
N PHE A 162 8.21 21.24 -1.71
CA PHE A 162 6.95 21.75 -1.16
C PHE A 162 6.42 22.89 -2.04
N ALA A 163 5.12 23.16 -1.94
CA ALA A 163 4.45 24.25 -2.67
C ALA A 163 3.48 25.01 -1.78
N VAL A 164 3.41 26.33 -1.93
CA VAL A 164 2.35 27.17 -1.35
C VAL A 164 1.40 27.58 -2.46
N MET A 165 0.11 27.28 -2.29
CA MET A 165 -0.96 27.71 -3.20
C MET A 165 -1.77 28.84 -2.58
N LYS A 166 -2.13 29.86 -3.38
CA LYS A 166 -2.93 31.02 -2.97
C LYS A 166 -4.12 31.23 -3.91
N GLY A 167 -5.07 32.07 -3.49
CA GLY A 167 -6.13 32.59 -4.36
C GLY A 167 -6.94 31.52 -5.10
N LYS A 168 -7.13 31.72 -6.41
CA LYS A 168 -7.94 30.83 -7.25
C LYS A 168 -7.27 29.47 -7.44
N MET A 169 -5.95 29.39 -7.48
CA MET A 169 -5.18 28.13 -7.56
C MET A 169 -5.48 27.22 -6.37
N ALA A 170 -5.41 27.76 -5.14
CA ALA A 170 -5.76 27.00 -3.94
C ALA A 170 -7.24 26.58 -3.93
N ARG A 171 -8.12 27.43 -4.48
CA ARG A 171 -9.54 27.08 -4.64
C ARG A 171 -9.73 25.94 -5.65
N LEU A 172 -9.02 25.96 -6.78
CA LEU A 172 -9.10 24.91 -7.80
C LEU A 172 -8.57 23.57 -7.28
N HIS A 173 -7.45 23.59 -6.55
CA HIS A 173 -6.93 22.40 -5.87
C HIS A 173 -7.98 21.79 -4.93
N ARG A 174 -8.65 22.61 -4.11
CA ARG A 174 -9.75 22.14 -3.27
C ARG A 174 -10.96 21.68 -4.07
N ALA A 175 -11.32 22.37 -5.15
CA ALA A 175 -12.45 21.99 -6.02
C ALA A 175 -12.25 20.59 -6.62
N LEU A 176 -11.03 20.27 -7.06
CA LEU A 176 -10.65 18.94 -7.52
C LEU A 176 -10.91 17.89 -6.44
N THR A 177 -10.41 18.11 -5.22
CA THR A 177 -10.63 17.20 -4.09
C THR A 177 -12.12 16.96 -3.82
N GLN A 178 -12.92 18.02 -3.78
CA GLN A 178 -14.35 17.91 -3.45
C GLN A 178 -15.11 17.17 -4.56
N MET A 179 -14.85 17.48 -5.83
CA MET A 179 -15.48 16.78 -6.96
C MET A 179 -15.13 15.28 -6.98
N MET A 180 -13.87 14.94 -6.67
CA MET A 180 -13.43 13.55 -6.55
C MET A 180 -14.21 12.81 -5.45
N LEU A 181 -14.23 13.34 -4.22
CA LEU A 181 -14.97 12.75 -3.11
C LEU A 181 -16.45 12.60 -3.42
N ASP A 182 -17.11 13.68 -3.87
CA ASP A 182 -18.54 13.68 -4.19
C ASP A 182 -18.88 12.63 -5.26
N THR A 183 -18.02 12.47 -6.26
CA THR A 183 -18.17 11.45 -7.30
C THR A 183 -18.07 10.04 -6.71
N HIS A 184 -17.03 9.75 -5.93
CA HIS A 184 -16.85 8.40 -5.36
C HIS A 184 -17.97 8.03 -4.38
N VAL A 185 -18.43 8.98 -3.56
CA VAL A 185 -19.52 8.76 -2.60
C VAL A 185 -20.86 8.63 -3.31
N SER A 186 -21.19 9.56 -4.20
CA SER A 186 -22.55 9.66 -4.77
C SER A 186 -22.78 8.72 -5.95
N GLU A 187 -21.73 8.37 -6.70
CA GLU A 187 -21.86 7.60 -7.95
C GLU A 187 -21.23 6.21 -7.88
N HIS A 188 -20.18 6.03 -7.07
CA HIS A 188 -19.40 4.77 -7.03
C HIS A 188 -19.62 3.93 -5.76
N GLY A 189 -20.44 4.41 -4.80
CA GLY A 189 -20.85 3.66 -3.62
C GLY A 189 -19.81 3.57 -2.49
N TYR A 190 -18.81 4.45 -2.48
CA TYR A 190 -17.83 4.49 -1.40
C TYR A 190 -18.38 5.23 -0.18
N GLU A 191 -18.09 4.71 1.02
CA GLU A 191 -18.29 5.44 2.27
C GLU A 191 -17.11 6.41 2.48
N GLU A 192 -17.43 7.68 2.73
CA GLU A 192 -16.40 8.67 3.09
C GLU A 192 -15.93 8.44 4.53
N ILE A 193 -14.62 8.36 4.74
CA ILE A 193 -14.01 8.17 6.06
C ILE A 193 -12.94 9.23 6.32
N TYR A 194 -12.91 9.77 7.54
CA TYR A 194 -11.82 10.63 8.01
C TYR A 194 -10.87 9.81 8.90
N VAL A 195 -9.56 9.87 8.61
CA VAL A 195 -8.55 9.04 9.29
C VAL A 195 -7.38 9.87 9.86
N PRO A 196 -6.67 9.35 10.87
CA PRO A 196 -5.43 9.97 11.35
C PRO A 196 -4.33 10.03 10.28
N TYR A 197 -3.56 11.11 10.26
CA TYR A 197 -2.41 11.27 9.35
C TYR A 197 -1.08 10.79 9.96
N MET A 198 -1.10 10.40 11.23
CA MET A 198 0.00 9.73 11.91
C MET A 198 -0.46 8.33 12.32
N VAL A 199 0.36 7.32 12.03
CA VAL A 199 0.08 5.92 12.33
C VAL A 199 1.23 5.27 13.09
N ASN A 200 0.93 4.18 13.80
CA ASN A 200 1.93 3.34 14.45
C ASN A 200 2.62 2.39 13.45
N ALA A 201 3.74 1.79 13.87
CA ALA A 201 4.50 0.83 13.08
C ALA A 201 3.67 -0.38 12.63
N ASP A 202 2.78 -0.90 13.50
CA ASP A 202 1.91 -2.03 13.17
C ASP A 202 1.04 -1.77 11.94
N SER A 203 0.60 -0.51 11.74
CA SER A 203 -0.24 -0.16 10.59
C SER A 203 0.55 -0.18 9.29
N LEU A 204 1.77 0.36 9.33
CA LEU A 204 2.70 0.31 8.19
C LEU A 204 3.18 -1.11 7.89
N GLN A 205 3.37 -1.93 8.92
CA GLN A 205 3.68 -3.34 8.73
C GLN A 205 2.50 -4.04 8.06
N GLY A 206 1.27 -3.76 8.49
CA GLY A 206 0.03 -4.32 7.93
C GLY A 206 -0.09 -4.13 6.41
N THR A 207 0.15 -2.91 5.91
CA THR A 207 0.04 -2.58 4.48
C THR A 207 1.32 -2.80 3.68
N GLY A 208 2.45 -3.06 4.35
CA GLY A 208 3.70 -3.53 3.75
C GLY A 208 4.78 -2.46 3.55
N GLN A 209 4.59 -1.24 4.05
CA GLN A 209 5.63 -0.22 4.09
C GLN A 209 6.78 -0.63 5.02
N LEU A 210 6.46 -1.16 6.20
CA LEU A 210 7.46 -1.74 7.10
C LEU A 210 7.59 -3.27 6.91
N PRO A 211 8.81 -3.81 7.09
CA PRO A 211 10.04 -3.12 7.50
C PRO A 211 10.87 -2.53 6.35
N LYS A 212 10.56 -2.85 5.09
CA LYS A 212 11.46 -2.63 3.94
C LYS A 212 11.65 -1.16 3.54
N PHE A 213 10.62 -0.34 3.67
CA PHE A 213 10.55 1.02 3.14
C PHE A 213 10.53 2.08 4.24
N GLU A 214 11.22 1.85 5.37
CA GLU A 214 11.26 2.83 6.47
C GLU A 214 11.89 4.16 6.02
N GLU A 215 12.91 4.11 5.17
CA GLU A 215 13.59 5.31 4.63
C GLU A 215 12.67 6.18 3.76
N ASP A 216 11.58 5.63 3.22
CA ASP A 216 10.59 6.34 2.41
C ASP A 216 9.59 7.17 3.26
N LEU A 217 9.64 7.02 4.59
CA LEU A 217 8.66 7.57 5.52
C LEU A 217 9.23 8.72 6.36
N PHE A 218 8.36 9.68 6.70
CA PHE A 218 8.66 10.64 7.75
C PHE A 218 8.30 10.08 9.13
N ARG A 219 9.30 9.89 9.97
CA ARG A 219 9.17 9.41 11.34
C ARG A 219 9.00 10.55 12.34
N VAL A 220 8.10 10.37 13.30
CA VAL A 220 7.75 11.31 14.37
C VAL A 220 7.97 10.63 15.73
N PRO A 221 9.11 10.90 16.39
CA PRO A 221 9.41 10.32 17.70
C PRO A 221 8.39 10.76 18.78
N PHE A 222 7.92 9.81 19.59
CA PHE A 222 6.95 10.06 20.67
C PHE A 222 7.25 9.20 21.92
N GLY A 223 8.07 9.72 22.82
CA GLY A 223 8.48 8.98 24.02
C GLY A 223 9.31 7.75 23.65
N GLU A 224 8.88 6.57 24.07
CA GLU A 224 9.54 5.28 23.77
C GLU A 224 9.04 4.62 22.47
N ARG A 225 8.15 5.29 21.71
CA ARG A 225 7.60 4.78 20.45
C ARG A 225 7.73 5.81 19.35
N ASP A 226 7.66 5.34 18.11
CA ASP A 226 7.62 6.18 16.93
C ASP A 226 6.22 6.15 16.30
N TYR A 227 5.77 7.31 15.84
CA TYR A 227 4.71 7.43 14.85
C TYR A 227 5.31 7.77 13.49
N TYR A 228 4.51 7.61 12.45
CA TYR A 228 4.93 7.92 11.09
C TYR A 228 3.82 8.68 10.39
N LEU A 229 4.20 9.70 9.63
CA LEU A 229 3.25 10.37 8.73
C LEU A 229 2.88 9.41 7.59
N ILE A 230 1.60 9.37 7.24
CA ILE A 230 1.09 8.43 6.25
C ILE A 230 1.61 8.77 4.83
N PRO A 231 2.16 7.80 4.07
CA PRO A 231 2.54 8.02 2.67
C PRO A 231 1.35 7.95 1.70
N THR A 232 0.19 7.52 2.21
CA THR A 232 -1.11 7.42 1.53
C THR A 232 -2.19 7.03 2.55
N ALA A 233 -3.44 7.44 2.30
CA ALA A 233 -4.59 6.98 3.09
C ALA A 233 -4.83 5.46 3.02
N GLU A 234 -4.25 4.74 2.04
CA GLU A 234 -4.24 3.28 1.99
C GLU A 234 -3.84 2.69 3.35
N VAL A 235 -2.80 3.25 3.99
CA VAL A 235 -2.27 2.74 5.26
C VAL A 235 -3.34 2.74 6.37
N PRO A 236 -3.88 3.88 6.81
CA PRO A 236 -4.88 3.89 7.87
C PRO A 236 -6.21 3.26 7.44
N VAL A 237 -6.68 3.47 6.20
CA VAL A 237 -7.99 2.98 5.76
C VAL A 237 -8.02 1.46 5.66
N THR A 238 -7.00 0.82 5.10
CA THR A 238 -6.96 -0.65 5.00
C THR A 238 -6.79 -1.29 6.39
N ASN A 239 -6.12 -0.63 7.33
CA ASN A 239 -5.98 -1.11 8.71
C ASN A 239 -7.26 -1.00 9.55
N THR A 240 -8.35 -0.40 9.05
CA THR A 240 -9.65 -0.40 9.74
C THR A 240 -10.20 -1.80 9.96
N VAL A 241 -9.77 -2.78 9.16
CA VAL A 241 -10.14 -4.20 9.27
C VAL A 241 -9.05 -5.07 9.90
N ARG A 242 -8.00 -4.47 10.49
CA ARG A 242 -6.93 -5.23 11.16
C ARG A 242 -7.49 -5.97 12.38
N ASP A 243 -7.10 -7.24 12.50
CA ASP A 243 -7.54 -8.21 13.52
C ASP A 243 -9.05 -8.52 13.53
N GLU A 244 -9.81 -8.03 12.56
CA GLU A 244 -11.26 -8.23 12.47
C GLU A 244 -11.67 -9.51 11.74
N ILE A 245 -12.90 -9.95 12.01
CA ILE A 245 -13.64 -10.96 11.22
C ILE A 245 -14.93 -10.31 10.71
N VAL A 246 -14.89 -9.83 9.47
CA VAL A 246 -16.01 -9.14 8.81
C VAL A 246 -17.11 -10.15 8.46
N ASP A 247 -18.37 -9.77 8.71
CA ASP A 247 -19.52 -10.56 8.27
C ASP A 247 -19.65 -10.49 6.73
N ALA A 248 -19.97 -11.62 6.09
CA ALA A 248 -20.11 -11.68 4.64
C ALA A 248 -21.15 -10.69 4.10
N ALA A 249 -22.20 -10.38 4.85
CA ALA A 249 -23.23 -9.43 4.45
C ALA A 249 -22.75 -7.97 4.39
N HIS A 250 -21.59 -7.65 4.98
CA HIS A 250 -20.98 -6.33 4.93
C HIS A 250 -19.92 -6.20 3.82
N LEU A 251 -19.60 -7.27 3.10
CA LEU A 251 -18.68 -7.19 1.97
C LEU A 251 -19.44 -6.88 0.66
N PRO A 252 -18.87 -6.05 -0.24
CA PRO A 252 -17.59 -5.37 -0.11
C PRO A 252 -17.66 -4.14 0.82
N LEU A 253 -16.60 -3.90 1.60
CA LEU A 253 -16.40 -2.60 2.25
C LEU A 253 -15.65 -1.69 1.27
N GLN A 254 -16.19 -0.50 1.01
CA GLN A 254 -15.62 0.45 0.05
C GLN A 254 -15.48 1.81 0.74
N TYR A 255 -14.25 2.28 0.92
CA TYR A 255 -13.96 3.54 1.59
C TYR A 255 -13.24 4.53 0.68
N THR A 256 -13.60 5.81 0.78
CA THR A 256 -12.85 6.91 0.15
C THR A 256 -12.44 7.95 1.18
N CYS A 257 -11.26 8.53 1.01
CA CYS A 257 -10.72 9.51 1.95
C CYS A 257 -9.80 10.49 1.23
N HIS A 258 -9.93 11.77 1.56
CA HIS A 258 -8.94 12.79 1.21
C HIS A 258 -7.91 12.95 2.34
N THR A 259 -6.64 12.86 2.01
CA THR A 259 -5.55 13.11 2.97
C THR A 259 -4.38 13.83 2.32
N PRO A 260 -3.61 14.64 3.09
CA PRO A 260 -2.23 14.89 2.74
C PRO A 260 -1.42 13.58 2.87
N CYS A 261 -0.54 13.33 1.92
CA CYS A 261 0.37 12.19 1.85
C CYS A 261 1.81 12.68 1.97
N PHE A 262 2.62 11.98 2.76
CA PHE A 262 3.98 12.38 3.10
C PHE A 262 4.99 11.32 2.68
N ARG A 263 5.94 11.66 1.80
CA ARG A 263 6.98 10.75 1.31
C ARG A 263 8.34 11.40 1.36
N SER A 264 9.35 10.70 1.87
CA SER A 264 10.72 11.22 1.91
C SER A 264 11.32 11.34 0.50
N GLU A 265 10.78 10.63 -0.49
CA GLU A 265 11.27 10.58 -1.87
C GLU A 265 12.78 10.26 -1.93
N ALA A 266 13.24 9.39 -1.02
CA ALA A 266 14.60 8.90 -0.97
C ALA A 266 15.01 8.30 -2.33
N GLY A 267 16.23 8.61 -2.79
CA GLY A 267 16.73 8.13 -4.08
C GLY A 267 16.26 8.91 -5.33
N ALA A 268 15.32 9.84 -5.23
CA ALA A 268 14.83 10.63 -6.37
C ALA A 268 15.71 11.86 -6.73
N SER A 269 17.02 11.79 -6.50
CA SER A 269 17.94 12.91 -6.75
C SER A 269 17.94 13.30 -8.23
N GLY A 270 17.70 14.57 -8.54
CA GLY A 270 17.71 15.12 -9.90
C GLY A 270 16.46 14.84 -10.76
N ARG A 271 15.52 13.98 -10.33
CA ARG A 271 14.27 13.70 -11.06
C ARG A 271 13.13 14.60 -10.58
N ASP A 272 12.37 15.18 -11.52
CA ASP A 272 11.21 16.05 -11.25
C ASP A 272 11.47 17.06 -10.11
N THR A 273 12.59 17.78 -10.18
CA THR A 273 13.01 18.72 -9.13
C THR A 273 12.25 20.05 -9.17
N ARG A 274 11.64 20.39 -10.31
CA ARG A 274 10.82 21.57 -10.53
C ARG A 274 9.34 21.18 -10.63
N GLY A 275 8.46 21.97 -10.03
CA GLY A 275 7.01 21.81 -10.14
C GLY A 275 6.38 20.90 -9.08
N MET A 276 5.15 20.43 -9.35
CA MET A 276 4.29 19.72 -8.40
C MET A 276 4.14 18.21 -8.67
N ILE A 277 4.90 17.63 -9.62
CA ILE A 277 4.77 16.21 -9.96
C ILE A 277 5.28 15.29 -8.83
N ARG A 278 6.36 15.70 -8.15
CA ARG A 278 6.99 14.95 -7.06
C ARG A 278 7.28 15.87 -5.87
N GLN A 279 6.48 15.75 -4.82
CA GLN A 279 6.52 16.58 -3.61
C GLN A 279 6.68 15.70 -2.37
N HIS A 280 7.26 16.23 -1.30
CA HIS A 280 7.27 15.56 0.00
C HIS A 280 5.88 15.51 0.63
N GLN A 281 5.05 16.51 0.35
CA GLN A 281 3.65 16.56 0.75
C GLN A 281 2.78 16.80 -0.48
N PHE A 282 1.78 15.95 -0.69
CA PHE A 282 0.78 16.10 -1.75
C PHE A 282 -0.57 15.56 -1.29
N ASP A 283 -1.66 16.10 -1.83
CA ASP A 283 -2.99 15.60 -1.51
C ASP A 283 -3.40 14.48 -2.46
N LYS A 284 -4.11 13.49 -1.92
CA LYS A 284 -4.67 12.37 -2.67
C LYS A 284 -6.08 12.06 -2.16
N VAL A 285 -6.99 11.77 -3.08
CA VAL A 285 -8.24 11.09 -2.77
C VAL A 285 -8.01 9.60 -3.02
N GLU A 286 -8.11 8.80 -1.96
CA GLU A 286 -7.91 7.36 -2.00
C GLU A 286 -9.23 6.64 -2.18
N MET A 287 -9.19 5.50 -2.85
CA MET A 287 -10.23 4.47 -2.84
C MET A 287 -9.62 3.19 -2.28
N VAL A 288 -10.24 2.59 -1.27
CA VAL A 288 -9.86 1.29 -0.71
C VAL A 288 -11.06 0.37 -0.76
N GLN A 289 -10.84 -0.88 -1.17
CA GLN A 289 -11.85 -1.93 -1.13
C GLN A 289 -11.36 -3.14 -0.35
N VAL A 290 -12.20 -3.66 0.54
CA VAL A 290 -12.03 -4.95 1.20
C VAL A 290 -13.13 -5.86 0.72
N VAL A 291 -12.74 -6.96 0.08
CA VAL A 291 -13.66 -7.79 -0.70
C VAL A 291 -13.48 -9.28 -0.41
N GLU A 292 -14.49 -10.06 -0.76
CA GLU A 292 -14.38 -11.51 -0.84
C GLU A 292 -13.32 -11.90 -1.89
N PRO A 293 -12.44 -12.89 -1.62
CA PRO A 293 -11.38 -13.30 -2.55
C PRO A 293 -11.82 -13.53 -4.00
N SER A 294 -12.97 -14.19 -4.19
CA SER A 294 -13.52 -14.55 -5.51
C SER A 294 -13.91 -13.34 -6.37
N LYS A 295 -14.08 -12.15 -5.77
CA LYS A 295 -14.51 -10.91 -6.43
C LYS A 295 -13.39 -9.92 -6.68
N SER A 296 -12.18 -10.18 -6.18
CA SER A 296 -11.10 -9.20 -6.17
C SER A 296 -10.62 -8.77 -7.56
N TRP A 297 -10.67 -9.63 -8.57
CA TRP A 297 -10.26 -9.25 -9.93
C TRP A 297 -11.29 -8.35 -10.62
N ASP A 298 -12.59 -8.64 -10.48
CA ASP A 298 -13.65 -7.75 -10.95
C ASP A 298 -13.63 -6.41 -10.20
N ALA A 299 -13.32 -6.44 -8.90
CA ALA A 299 -13.15 -5.24 -8.08
C ALA A 299 -12.00 -4.36 -8.57
N LEU A 300 -10.89 -4.94 -9.07
CA LEU A 300 -9.77 -4.19 -9.65
C LEU A 300 -10.18 -3.44 -10.92
N GLU A 301 -10.95 -4.09 -11.80
CA GLU A 301 -11.46 -3.44 -13.01
C GLU A 301 -12.41 -2.30 -12.67
N ALA A 302 -13.33 -2.50 -11.71
CA ALA A 302 -14.23 -1.47 -11.24
C ALA A 302 -13.49 -0.29 -10.59
N LEU A 303 -12.54 -0.57 -9.70
CA LEU A 303 -11.68 0.42 -9.04
C LEU A 303 -10.92 1.29 -10.05
N THR A 304 -10.33 0.65 -11.06
CA THR A 304 -9.62 1.37 -12.15
C THR A 304 -10.59 2.23 -12.95
N GLY A 305 -11.77 1.69 -13.27
CA GLY A 305 -12.84 2.44 -13.95
C GLY A 305 -13.33 3.66 -13.16
N HIS A 306 -13.40 3.57 -11.83
CA HIS A 306 -13.77 4.70 -10.95
C HIS A 306 -12.73 5.82 -10.98
N ALA A 307 -11.43 5.49 -11.02
CA ALA A 307 -10.37 6.48 -11.18
C ALA A 307 -10.41 7.12 -12.59
N GLU A 308 -10.62 6.32 -13.63
CA GLU A 308 -10.81 6.80 -15.01
C GLU A 308 -12.01 7.75 -15.14
N ALA A 309 -13.09 7.52 -14.40
CA ALA A 309 -14.29 8.35 -14.44
C ALA A 309 -14.02 9.81 -14.04
N ILE A 310 -13.10 10.04 -13.09
CA ILE A 310 -12.66 11.38 -12.70
C ILE A 310 -11.98 12.10 -13.89
N LEU A 311 -11.07 11.41 -14.59
CA LEU A 311 -10.39 11.99 -15.76
C LEU A 311 -11.36 12.25 -16.91
N LYS A 312 -12.33 11.36 -17.13
CA LYS A 312 -13.39 11.54 -18.14
C LYS A 312 -14.25 12.77 -17.84
N LYS A 313 -14.67 12.97 -16.58
CA LYS A 313 -15.42 14.15 -16.15
C LYS A 313 -14.63 15.46 -16.30
N LEU A 314 -13.31 15.38 -16.12
CA LEU A 314 -12.39 16.50 -16.33
C LEU A 314 -11.92 16.65 -17.78
N GLU A 315 -12.39 15.80 -18.70
CA GLU A 315 -11.95 15.76 -20.10
C GLU A 315 -10.42 15.75 -20.29
N LEU A 316 -9.70 15.08 -19.41
CA LEU A 316 -8.25 14.95 -19.47
C LEU A 316 -7.86 13.69 -20.24
N PRO A 317 -7.14 13.79 -21.38
CA PRO A 317 -6.67 12.61 -22.11
C PRO A 317 -5.72 11.77 -21.27
N TYR A 318 -5.89 10.45 -21.31
CA TYR A 318 -5.08 9.53 -20.52
C TYR A 318 -4.89 8.18 -21.22
N ARG A 319 -3.92 7.41 -20.73
CA ARG A 319 -3.75 6.00 -21.04
C ARG A 319 -3.76 5.16 -19.77
N VAL A 320 -4.18 3.90 -19.89
CA VAL A 320 -4.09 2.91 -18.84
C VAL A 320 -3.05 1.89 -19.24
N VAL A 321 -2.15 1.61 -18.32
CA VAL A 321 -1.00 0.74 -18.52
C VAL A 321 -1.04 -0.34 -17.45
N THR A 322 -0.81 -1.61 -17.82
CA THR A 322 -0.56 -2.67 -16.84
C THR A 322 0.92 -2.70 -16.53
N LEU A 323 1.27 -2.65 -15.25
CA LEU A 323 2.67 -2.71 -14.84
C LEU A 323 3.24 -4.10 -15.11
N CYS A 324 4.48 -4.14 -15.60
CA CYS A 324 5.25 -5.36 -15.72
C CYS A 324 5.77 -5.82 -14.35
N GLY A 325 6.36 -7.02 -14.29
CA GLY A 325 6.88 -7.57 -13.06
C GLY A 325 7.89 -6.67 -12.35
N GLY A 326 8.88 -6.14 -13.07
CA GLY A 326 9.96 -5.31 -12.51
C GLY A 326 9.51 -3.94 -11.97
N ASP A 327 8.38 -3.42 -12.45
CA ASP A 327 7.80 -2.15 -11.99
C ASP A 327 6.65 -2.34 -10.98
N LEU A 328 6.28 -3.59 -10.68
CA LEU A 328 5.16 -3.88 -9.79
C LEU A 328 5.52 -3.65 -8.32
N GLY A 329 4.72 -2.81 -7.63
CA GLY A 329 4.89 -2.50 -6.22
C GLY A 329 4.97 -3.73 -5.29
N PHE A 330 5.61 -3.55 -4.13
CA PHE A 330 5.91 -4.63 -3.18
C PHE A 330 4.69 -5.48 -2.79
N SER A 331 3.60 -4.84 -2.39
CA SER A 331 2.38 -5.51 -1.91
C SER A 331 1.46 -5.98 -3.04
N ALA A 332 1.62 -5.47 -4.27
CA ALA A 332 0.67 -5.69 -5.36
C ALA A 332 0.83 -7.07 -6.01
N ALA A 333 -0.29 -7.76 -6.25
CA ALA A 333 -0.32 -8.91 -7.15
C ALA A 333 -0.51 -8.48 -8.60
N LYS A 334 -1.24 -7.38 -8.84
CA LYS A 334 -1.41 -6.73 -10.16
C LYS A 334 -1.74 -5.27 -9.97
N THR A 335 -1.26 -4.42 -10.89
CA THR A 335 -1.50 -2.97 -10.88
C THR A 335 -1.81 -2.47 -12.27
N TYR A 336 -2.79 -1.57 -12.35
CA TYR A 336 -2.98 -0.65 -13.46
C TYR A 336 -2.56 0.75 -13.05
N ASP A 337 -1.66 1.34 -13.83
CA ASP A 337 -1.38 2.76 -13.74
C ASP A 337 -2.22 3.51 -14.78
N ILE A 338 -2.71 4.67 -14.36
CA ILE A 338 -3.37 5.62 -15.24
C ILE A 338 -2.43 6.79 -15.39
N GLU A 339 -2.11 7.13 -16.63
CA GLU A 339 -1.19 8.20 -16.95
C GLU A 339 -1.91 9.29 -17.75
N VAL A 340 -1.85 10.53 -17.27
CA VAL A 340 -2.51 11.70 -17.88
C VAL A 340 -1.56 12.41 -18.83
N TRP A 341 -2.09 12.97 -19.92
CA TRP A 341 -1.32 13.76 -20.86
C TRP A 341 -0.88 15.10 -20.26
N LEU A 342 0.42 15.42 -20.33
CA LEU A 342 0.97 16.72 -19.93
C LEU A 342 1.58 17.43 -21.15
N PRO A 343 0.88 18.44 -21.72
CA PRO A 343 1.35 19.19 -22.88
C PRO A 343 2.74 19.81 -22.71
N GLY A 344 3.06 20.37 -21.54
CA GLY A 344 4.36 21.02 -21.30
C GLY A 344 5.53 20.05 -21.34
N GLN A 345 5.29 18.75 -21.22
CA GLN A 345 6.30 17.69 -21.29
C GLN A 345 6.20 16.84 -22.56
N GLY A 346 5.12 16.97 -23.33
CA GLY A 346 4.86 16.15 -24.52
C GLY A 346 4.76 14.66 -24.24
N LYS A 347 4.32 14.26 -23.03
CA LYS A 347 4.19 12.84 -22.65
C LYS A 347 3.10 12.60 -21.62
N PHE A 348 2.71 11.33 -21.47
CA PHE A 348 1.86 10.86 -20.38
C PHE A 348 2.67 10.73 -19.08
N ARG A 349 2.05 11.04 -17.94
CA ARG A 349 2.62 10.88 -16.59
C ARG A 349 1.61 10.21 -15.67
N GLU A 350 2.07 9.27 -14.86
CA GLU A 350 1.26 8.61 -13.82
C GLU A 350 0.48 9.63 -12.98
N ILE A 351 -0.83 9.41 -12.84
CA ILE A 351 -1.73 10.20 -11.99
C ILE A 351 -2.49 9.32 -10.98
N SER A 352 -2.57 8.03 -11.27
CA SER A 352 -3.16 7.04 -10.38
C SER A 352 -2.48 5.70 -10.57
N SER A 353 -2.37 4.96 -9.47
CA SER A 353 -2.04 3.54 -9.44
C SER A 353 -3.17 2.81 -8.74
N CYS A 354 -3.69 1.73 -9.36
CA CYS A 354 -4.81 0.91 -8.89
C CYS A 354 -4.37 -0.55 -8.79
N SER A 355 -4.40 -1.13 -7.61
CA SER A 355 -3.76 -2.40 -7.31
C SER A 355 -4.69 -3.38 -6.59
N ASN A 356 -4.56 -4.66 -6.94
CA ASN A 356 -5.08 -5.77 -6.15
C ASN A 356 -3.93 -6.41 -5.38
N MET A 357 -4.05 -6.47 -4.05
CA MET A 357 -3.05 -7.02 -3.16
C MET A 357 -3.28 -8.52 -2.87
N GLY A 358 -4.40 -9.08 -3.36
CA GLY A 358 -4.87 -10.38 -2.92
C GLY A 358 -5.02 -10.40 -1.40
N ASP A 359 -4.59 -11.49 -0.78
CA ASP A 359 -4.58 -11.65 0.67
C ASP A 359 -3.28 -11.17 1.36
N PHE A 360 -2.37 -10.51 0.64
CA PHE A 360 -1.03 -10.18 1.14
C PHE A 360 -1.06 -9.26 2.36
N GLN A 361 -1.81 -8.15 2.29
CA GLN A 361 -1.98 -7.23 3.41
C GLN A 361 -2.88 -7.86 4.47
N ALA A 362 -3.99 -8.48 4.04
CA ALA A 362 -4.93 -9.16 4.94
C ALA A 362 -4.24 -10.17 5.85
N ARG A 363 -3.25 -10.93 5.35
CA ARG A 363 -2.47 -11.87 6.15
C ARG A 363 -1.62 -11.19 7.22
N ARG A 364 -0.98 -10.06 6.91
CA ARG A 364 -0.19 -9.27 7.88
C ARG A 364 -1.09 -8.67 8.96
N MET A 365 -2.27 -8.20 8.55
CA MET A 365 -3.26 -7.59 9.43
C MET A 365 -4.18 -8.59 10.12
N LYS A 366 -4.12 -9.89 9.79
CA LYS A 366 -5.12 -10.90 10.19
C LYS A 366 -6.57 -10.46 9.91
N ALA A 367 -6.78 -9.71 8.83
CA ALA A 367 -8.10 -9.27 8.39
C ALA A 367 -8.81 -10.45 7.71
N ARG A 368 -9.96 -10.84 8.26
CA ARG A 368 -10.70 -12.02 7.82
C ARG A 368 -12.16 -11.70 7.56
N TRP A 369 -12.84 -12.60 6.88
CA TRP A 369 -14.29 -12.63 6.76
C TRP A 369 -14.82 -14.00 7.15
N ARG A 370 -16.10 -14.08 7.50
CA ARG A 370 -16.77 -15.36 7.77
C ARG A 370 -17.38 -15.90 6.48
N ASN A 371 -16.75 -16.92 5.90
CA ASN A 371 -17.27 -17.57 4.70
C ASN A 371 -18.60 -18.29 5.02
N PRO A 372 -19.73 -17.96 4.37
CA PRO A 372 -21.03 -18.56 4.65
C PRO A 372 -21.12 -20.02 4.21
N GLU A 373 -20.32 -20.45 3.23
CA GLU A 373 -20.29 -21.83 2.74
C GLU A 373 -19.53 -22.75 3.71
N THR A 374 -18.39 -22.30 4.23
CA THR A 374 -17.53 -23.12 5.11
C THR A 374 -17.77 -22.87 6.60
N GLY A 375 -18.37 -21.72 6.96
CA GLY A 375 -18.54 -21.23 8.32
C GLY A 375 -17.23 -20.74 8.99
N LYS A 376 -16.10 -20.82 8.29
CA LYS A 376 -14.77 -20.55 8.85
C LYS A 376 -14.32 -19.11 8.56
N PRO A 377 -13.51 -18.51 9.44
CA PRO A 377 -12.79 -17.29 9.14
C PRO A 377 -11.74 -17.53 8.05
N GLU A 378 -11.81 -16.78 6.97
CA GLU A 378 -10.89 -16.82 5.83
C GLU A 378 -10.35 -15.42 5.57
N LEU A 379 -9.18 -15.27 4.95
CA LEU A 379 -8.62 -13.94 4.66
C LEU A 379 -9.48 -13.22 3.62
N VAL A 380 -9.67 -11.91 3.79
CA VAL A 380 -10.21 -11.02 2.75
C VAL A 380 -9.16 -10.70 1.70
N HIS A 381 -9.58 -10.18 0.55
CA HIS A 381 -8.67 -9.49 -0.36
C HIS A 381 -8.76 -7.97 -0.18
N THR A 382 -7.65 -7.27 -0.37
CA THR A 382 -7.59 -5.81 -0.28
C THR A 382 -7.15 -5.19 -1.61
N LEU A 383 -7.76 -4.06 -1.94
CA LEU A 383 -7.44 -3.27 -3.12
C LEU A 383 -7.34 -1.80 -2.73
N ASN A 384 -6.50 -1.05 -3.44
CA ASN A 384 -6.47 0.40 -3.33
C ASN A 384 -6.18 1.04 -4.69
N GLY A 385 -6.67 2.27 -4.84
CA GLY A 385 -6.55 3.03 -6.07
C GLY A 385 -6.58 4.52 -5.77
N SER A 386 -5.77 5.28 -6.51
CA SER A 386 -5.84 6.74 -6.43
C SER A 386 -7.03 7.24 -7.25
N GLY A 387 -7.89 8.09 -6.68
CA GLY A 387 -9.06 8.66 -7.35
C GLY A 387 -9.13 10.19 -7.28
N LEU A 388 -8.06 10.98 -7.38
CA LEU A 388 -6.73 10.76 -7.95
C LEU A 388 -5.67 11.42 -7.03
N ALA A 389 -4.40 11.44 -7.45
CA ALA A 389 -3.42 12.37 -6.89
C ALA A 389 -3.82 13.82 -7.26
N VAL A 390 -4.30 14.60 -6.28
CA VAL A 390 -4.93 15.92 -6.50
C VAL A 390 -3.92 16.91 -7.09
N GLY A 391 -2.71 16.95 -6.55
CA GLY A 391 -1.65 17.84 -7.06
C GLY A 391 -1.28 17.57 -8.51
N ARG A 392 -1.15 16.30 -8.92
CA ARG A 392 -0.89 15.93 -10.31
C ARG A 392 -2.10 16.22 -11.21
N THR A 393 -3.31 16.12 -10.68
CA THR A 393 -4.54 16.50 -11.40
C THR A 393 -4.60 18.00 -11.62
N LEU A 394 -4.19 18.81 -10.64
CA LEU A 394 -4.06 20.25 -10.81
C LEU A 394 -3.07 20.57 -11.94
N VAL A 395 -1.90 19.93 -11.97
CA VAL A 395 -0.94 20.10 -13.07
C VAL A 395 -1.58 19.78 -14.43
N ALA A 396 -2.29 18.66 -14.54
CA ALA A 396 -2.95 18.27 -15.78
C ALA A 396 -4.03 19.27 -16.21
N VAL A 397 -4.84 19.79 -15.27
CA VAL A 397 -5.84 20.82 -15.56
C VAL A 397 -5.16 22.10 -16.05
N LEU A 398 -4.13 22.59 -15.36
CA LEU A 398 -3.41 23.80 -15.76
C LEU A 398 -2.86 23.68 -17.19
N GLU A 399 -2.16 22.59 -17.49
CA GLU A 399 -1.49 22.46 -18.79
C GLU A 399 -2.47 22.13 -19.93
N ASN A 400 -3.54 21.37 -19.70
CA ASN A 400 -4.49 21.01 -20.78
C ASN A 400 -5.54 22.10 -21.04
N TYR A 401 -5.85 22.94 -20.05
CA TYR A 401 -6.88 23.99 -20.18
C TYR A 401 -6.31 25.39 -20.40
N GLN A 402 -4.99 25.51 -20.61
CA GLN A 402 -4.35 26.78 -20.91
C GLN A 402 -4.82 27.37 -22.25
N THR A 403 -4.72 28.69 -22.34
CA THR A 403 -5.05 29.50 -23.52
C THR A 403 -3.82 30.24 -24.02
N ALA A 404 -3.90 30.81 -25.23
CA ALA A 404 -2.79 31.54 -25.85
C ALA A 404 -2.34 32.79 -25.06
N ASP A 405 -3.25 33.40 -24.30
CA ASP A 405 -2.94 34.53 -23.40
C ASP A 405 -2.41 34.06 -22.04
N GLY A 406 -2.27 32.74 -21.83
CA GLY A 406 -1.73 32.11 -20.63
C GLY A 406 -2.62 32.25 -19.40
N THR A 407 -3.94 32.26 -19.61
CA THR A 407 -4.95 31.98 -18.57
C THR A 407 -5.29 30.50 -18.60
N VAL A 408 -6.07 30.02 -17.64
CA VAL A 408 -6.52 28.62 -17.58
C VAL A 408 -8.02 28.58 -17.45
N ARG A 409 -8.68 27.92 -18.42
CA ARG A 409 -10.13 27.66 -18.36
C ARG A 409 -10.44 26.66 -17.25
N VAL A 410 -11.48 26.92 -16.47
CA VAL A 410 -11.93 25.98 -15.44
C VAL A 410 -12.80 24.90 -16.10
N PRO A 411 -12.45 23.60 -15.98
CA PRO A 411 -13.27 22.49 -16.49
C PRO A 411 -14.73 22.62 -16.03
N GLU A 412 -15.68 22.29 -16.90
CA GLU A 412 -17.12 22.46 -16.61
C GLU A 412 -17.53 21.75 -15.31
N ALA A 413 -17.02 20.53 -15.08
CA ALA A 413 -17.28 19.75 -13.87
C ALA A 413 -16.81 20.44 -12.57
N LEU A 414 -15.86 21.38 -12.64
CA LEU A 414 -15.33 22.10 -11.49
C LEU A 414 -16.00 23.46 -11.25
N GLN A 415 -16.72 24.01 -12.22
CA GLN A 415 -17.35 25.33 -12.10
C GLN A 415 -18.31 25.47 -10.90
N PRO A 416 -19.13 24.45 -10.53
CA PRO A 416 -19.96 24.51 -9.33
C PRO A 416 -19.13 24.71 -8.04
N TYR A 417 -18.00 24.00 -7.91
CA TYR A 417 -17.08 24.09 -6.77
C TYR A 417 -16.27 25.40 -6.76
N MET A 418 -16.06 25.96 -7.95
CA MET A 418 -15.38 27.23 -8.17
C MET A 418 -16.29 28.45 -8.01
N GLY A 419 -17.57 28.25 -7.65
CA GLY A 419 -18.54 29.34 -7.41
C GLY A 419 -18.77 30.19 -8.65
N GLY A 420 -18.82 29.55 -9.82
CA GLY A 420 -19.05 30.21 -11.11
C GLY A 420 -17.81 30.84 -11.73
N ILE A 421 -16.62 30.72 -11.13
CA ILE A 421 -15.37 31.11 -11.79
C ILE A 421 -15.12 30.16 -12.97
N THR A 422 -14.99 30.71 -14.17
CA THR A 422 -14.74 29.97 -15.41
C THR A 422 -13.30 30.07 -15.91
N GLU A 423 -12.47 30.93 -15.30
CA GLU A 423 -11.09 31.20 -15.73
C GLU A 423 -10.20 31.66 -14.55
N LEU A 424 -8.95 31.18 -14.52
CA LEU A 424 -7.93 31.54 -13.52
C LEU A 424 -7.18 32.82 -13.90
#